data_AF-D8PQK5-F1
#
_entry.id   AF-D8PQK5-F1
#
_cell.length_a   1.000
_cell.length_b   1.000
_cell.length_c   1.000
_cell.angle_alpha   90.00
_cell.angle_beta   90.00
_cell.angle_gamma   90.00
#
_symmetry.space_group_name_H-M   'P 1'
#
loop_
_entity.id
_entity.type
_entity.pdbx_description
1 polymer ?
#
loop_
_entity_poly.entity_id
_entity_poly.type
_entity_poly.pdbx_seq_one_letter_code
_entity_poly.pdbx_strand_id
1 'polypeptide(L)'
;DGHGSHTTLEFIELAIQNNIILYCLPPHTTHKLQPLDVGVFGPFQTEWVKACDASVETYNTEMPRGDFVHEYLEVRSRTFTPEVIRGAFKRTGIHPFNPD
;
A
#
# COMPACT_ATOMS: atom_id res chain seq x y z
N ASP A 1 2.25 10.47 -0.26
CA ASP A 1 2.07 11.13 -1.58
C ASP A 1 1.98 12.66 -1.48
N GLY A 2 1.91 13.25 -0.28
CA GLY A 2 1.82 14.70 -0.13
C GLY A 2 0.45 15.28 -0.49
N HIS A 3 -0.60 14.44 -0.53
CA HIS A 3 -1.97 14.90 -0.77
C HIS A 3 -2.42 15.88 0.32
N GLY A 4 -3.18 16.92 -0.05
CA GLY A 4 -3.54 18.01 0.88
C GLY A 4 -4.34 17.58 2.11
N SER A 5 -5.03 16.43 2.04
CA SER A 5 -5.69 15.83 3.21
C SER A 5 -4.71 15.36 4.28
N HIS A 6 -3.45 15.09 3.92
CA HIS A 6 -2.39 14.64 4.84
C HIS A 6 -1.59 15.81 5.44
N THR A 7 -1.93 17.05 5.09
CA THR A 7 -1.18 18.25 5.52
C THR A 7 -2.10 19.30 6.15
N THR A 8 -3.27 18.89 6.66
CA THR A 8 -4.11 19.78 7.45
C THR A 8 -3.44 20.09 8.78
N LEU A 9 -3.70 21.28 9.33
CA LEU A 9 -3.13 21.68 10.61
C LEU A 9 -3.51 20.69 11.73
N GLU A 10 -4.79 20.31 11.79
CA GLU A 10 -5.33 19.35 12.75
C GLU A 10 -4.58 18.00 12.70
N PHE A 11 -4.32 17.48 11.50
CA PHE A 11 -3.59 16.22 11.33
C PHE A 11 -2.13 16.34 11.81
N ILE A 12 -1.47 17.45 11.48
CA ILE A 12 -0.07 17.71 11.87
C ILE A 12 0.03 17.86 13.40
N GLU A 13 -0.88 18.62 14.01
CA GLU A 13 -0.94 18.81 15.46
C GLU A 13 -1.16 17.48 16.18
N LEU A 14 -2.08 16.64 15.68
CA LEU A 14 -2.33 15.32 16.24
C LEU A 14 -1.10 14.40 16.14
N ALA A 15 -0.38 14.44 15.01
CA ALA A 15 0.85 13.67 14.84
C ALA A 15 1.95 14.11 15.82
N ILE A 16 2.13 15.42 16.00
CA ILE A 16 3.09 16.00 16.97
C ILE A 16 2.75 15.57 18.39
N GLN A 17 1.48 15.68 18.79
CA GLN A 17 1.01 15.28 20.12
C GLN A 17 1.28 13.80 20.43
N ASN A 18 1.29 12.95 19.40
CA ASN A 18 1.54 11.52 19.51
C ASN A 18 2.99 11.12 19.20
N ASN A 19 3.93 12.07 19.08
CA ASN A 19 5.33 11.83 18.75
C ASN A 19 5.54 11.07 17.42
N ILE A 20 4.67 11.32 16.43
CA ILE A 20 4.74 10.73 15.10
C ILE A 20 5.43 11.71 14.15
N ILE A 21 6.52 11.26 13.53
CA ILE A 21 7.23 12.03 12.50
C ILE A 21 6.52 11.80 11.16
N LEU A 22 6.02 12.88 10.57
CA LEU A 22 5.41 12.85 9.24
C LEU A 22 6.46 13.05 8.15
N TYR A 23 6.50 12.14 7.17
CA TYR A 23 7.33 12.26 5.99
C TYR A 23 6.49 12.65 4.77
N CYS A 24 6.74 13.85 4.24
CA CYS A 24 6.17 14.29 2.97
C CYS A 24 7.16 13.96 1.84
N LEU A 25 6.71 13.15 0.88
CA LEU A 25 7.49 12.86 -0.32
C LEU A 25 7.53 14.11 -1.21
N PRO A 26 8.65 14.39 -1.91
CA PRO A 26 8.70 15.41 -2.93
C PRO A 26 7.59 15.20 -3.99
N PRO A 27 7.06 16.27 -4.59
CA PRO A 27 6.02 16.17 -5.60
C PRO A 27 6.38 15.19 -6.73
N HIS A 28 5.39 14.41 -7.18
CA HIS A 28 5.54 13.44 -8.28
C HIS A 28 6.57 12.32 -8.06
N THR A 29 7.03 12.07 -6.83
CA THR A 29 8.02 11.01 -6.53
C THR A 29 7.43 9.74 -5.93
N THR A 30 6.10 9.62 -5.81
CA THR A 30 5.43 8.43 -5.27
C THR A 30 5.92 7.14 -5.93
N HIS A 31 6.00 7.11 -7.26
CA HIS A 31 6.48 5.98 -8.05
C HIS A 31 7.96 5.60 -7.82
N LYS A 32 8.73 6.39 -7.05
CA LYS A 32 10.14 6.14 -6.71
C LYS A 32 10.36 5.91 -5.23
N LEU A 33 9.69 6.70 -4.39
CA LEU A 33 9.98 6.79 -2.97
C LEU A 33 8.91 6.16 -2.08
N GLN A 34 7.71 5.87 -2.59
CA GLN A 34 6.66 5.25 -1.77
C GLN A 34 6.76 3.72 -1.84
N PRO A 35 7.17 3.01 -0.76
CA PRO A 35 7.41 1.56 -0.83
C PRO A 35 6.15 0.78 -1.20
N LEU A 36 4.98 1.27 -0.77
CA LEU A 36 3.71 0.64 -1.11
C LEU A 36 3.50 0.59 -2.63
N ASP A 37 3.68 1.72 -3.32
CA ASP A 37 3.51 1.81 -4.77
C ASP A 37 4.65 1.11 -5.53
N VAL A 38 5.90 1.24 -5.06
CA VAL A 38 7.08 0.66 -5.73
C VAL A 38 7.15 -0.85 -5.63
N GLY A 39 6.53 -1.45 -4.62
CA GLY A 39 6.80 -2.86 -4.34
C GLY A 39 5.70 -3.70 -3.75
N VAL A 40 4.77 -3.12 -3.00
CA VAL A 40 3.77 -3.91 -2.26
C VAL A 40 2.48 -4.06 -3.07
N PHE A 41 2.03 -3.00 -3.73
CA PHE A 41 0.76 -3.01 -4.44
C PHE A 41 0.77 -3.80 -5.74
N GLY A 42 1.91 -3.94 -6.43
CA GLY A 42 2.00 -4.74 -7.65
C GLY A 42 1.58 -6.21 -7.44
N PRO A 43 2.24 -6.95 -6.52
CA PRO A 43 1.84 -8.32 -6.19
C PRO A 43 0.41 -8.41 -5.66
N PHE A 44 0.00 -7.47 -4.80
CA PHE A 44 -1.36 -7.42 -4.27
C PHE A 44 -2.41 -7.29 -5.37
N GLN A 45 -2.25 -6.34 -6.29
CA GLN A 45 -3.21 -6.12 -7.39
C GLN A 45 -3.33 -7.36 -8.29
N THR A 46 -2.22 -8.04 -8.55
CA THR A 46 -2.22 -9.28 -9.34
C THR A 46 -3.04 -10.37 -8.65
N GLU A 47 -2.85 -10.56 -7.35
CA GLU A 47 -3.58 -11.56 -6.58
C GLU A 47 -5.04 -11.17 -6.31
N TRP A 48 -5.31 -9.87 -6.20
CA TRP A 48 -6.65 -9.33 -6.07
C TRP A 48 -7.49 -9.59 -7.33
N VAL A 49 -6.94 -9.33 -8.52
CA VAL A 49 -7.62 -9.63 -9.79
C VAL A 49 -7.96 -11.11 -9.89
N LYS A 50 -7.04 -12.01 -9.51
CA LYS A 50 -7.33 -13.45 -9.47
C LYS A 50 -8.48 -13.81 -8.53
N ALA A 51 -8.56 -13.17 -7.36
CA ALA A 51 -9.66 -13.40 -6.42
C ALA A 51 -11.01 -12.93 -7.01
N CYS A 52 -11.03 -11.77 -7.69
CA CYS A 52 -12.21 -11.32 -8.43
C CYS A 52 -12.61 -12.31 -9.54
N ASP A 53 -11.65 -12.75 -10.36
CA ASP A 53 -11.88 -13.66 -11.48
C ASP A 53 -12.40 -15.01 -11.00
N ALA A 54 -11.87 -15.54 -9.89
CA ALA A 54 -12.32 -16.79 -9.29
C ALA A 54 -13.80 -16.76 -8.85
N SER A 55 -14.29 -15.59 -8.38
CA SER A 55 -15.71 -15.41 -8.07
C SER A 55 -16.57 -15.57 -9.33
N VAL A 56 -16.15 -14.96 -10.44
CA VAL A 56 -16.85 -15.04 -11.72
C VAL A 56 -16.82 -16.48 -12.26
N GLU A 57 -15.67 -17.15 -12.18
CA GLU A 57 -15.52 -18.53 -12.65
C GLU A 57 -16.35 -19.54 -11.84
N THR A 58 -16.39 -19.37 -10.51
CA THR A 58 -17.03 -20.34 -9.60
C THR A 58 -18.53 -20.12 -9.47
N TYR A 59 -18.96 -18.87 -9.40
CA TYR A 59 -20.34 -18.50 -9.06
C TYR A 59 -21.05 -17.74 -10.19
N ASN A 60 -20.39 -17.50 -11.32
CA ASN A 60 -20.90 -16.71 -12.44
C ASN A 60 -21.38 -15.32 -12.00
N THR A 61 -20.68 -14.72 -11.05
CA THR A 61 -20.98 -13.39 -10.51
C THR A 61 -19.71 -12.67 -10.04
N GLU A 62 -19.72 -11.34 -10.14
CA GLU A 62 -18.65 -10.49 -9.59
C GLU A 62 -18.55 -10.67 -8.07
N MET A 63 -17.38 -10.36 -7.50
CA MET A 63 -17.17 -10.43 -6.05
C MET A 63 -18.24 -9.61 -5.31
N PRO A 64 -19.02 -10.24 -4.42
CA PRO A 64 -20.04 -9.53 -3.65
C PRO A 64 -19.40 -8.46 -2.76
N ARG A 65 -20.05 -7.30 -2.67
CA ARG A 65 -19.59 -6.20 -1.78
C ARG A 65 -19.45 -6.61 -0.31
N GLY A 66 -20.26 -7.57 0.13
CA GLY A 66 -20.19 -8.13 1.50
C GLY A 66 -18.89 -8.89 1.77
N ASP A 67 -18.29 -9.46 0.74
CA ASP A 67 -17.09 -10.30 0.86
C ASP A 67 -15.80 -9.50 0.66
N PHE A 68 -15.89 -8.27 0.14
CA PHE A 68 -14.74 -7.41 -0.16
C PHE A 68 -13.72 -7.34 0.98
N VAL A 69 -14.17 -7.12 2.22
CA VAL A 69 -13.25 -7.00 3.37
C VAL A 69 -12.57 -8.33 3.67
N HIS A 70 -13.31 -9.44 3.59
CA HIS A 70 -12.77 -10.77 3.84
C HIS A 70 -11.70 -11.12 2.81
N GLU A 71 -12.04 -11.01 1.52
CA GLU A 71 -11.13 -11.27 0.41
C GLU A 71 -9.92 -10.34 0.45
N TYR A 72 -10.11 -9.06 0.78
CA TYR A 72 -9.02 -8.10 0.88
C TYR A 72 -8.00 -8.54 1.92
N LEU A 73 -8.47 -8.95 3.10
CA LEU A 73 -7.60 -9.41 4.18
C LEU A 73 -6.87 -10.70 3.81
N GLU A 74 -7.54 -11.62 3.10
CA GLU A 74 -6.93 -12.87 2.63
C GLU A 74 -5.85 -12.63 1.58
N VAL A 75 -6.14 -11.82 0.55
CA VAL A 75 -5.13 -11.44 -0.46
C VAL A 75 -3.98 -10.67 0.17
N ARG A 76 -4.27 -9.77 1.12
CA ARG A 76 -3.24 -9.01 1.84
C ARG A 76 -2.33 -9.93 2.65
N SER A 77 -2.90 -10.92 3.36
CA SER A 77 -2.13 -11.83 4.22
C SER A 77 -1.08 -12.62 3.44
N ARG A 78 -1.40 -13.02 2.20
CA ARG A 78 -0.49 -13.76 1.31
C ARG A 78 0.50 -12.89 0.53
N THR A 79 0.21 -11.60 0.33
CA THR A 79 1.06 -10.71 -0.51
C THR A 79 1.91 -9.72 0.28
N PHE A 80 1.49 -9.30 1.47
CA PHE A 80 2.23 -8.34 2.30
C PHE A 80 3.24 -9.08 3.18
N THR A 81 4.10 -9.90 2.57
CA THR A 81 5.09 -10.68 3.31
C THR A 81 6.27 -9.80 3.75
N PRO A 82 7.02 -10.21 4.79
CA PRO A 82 8.23 -9.49 5.21
C PRO A 82 9.24 -9.29 4.07
N GLU A 83 9.36 -10.24 3.16
CA GLU A 83 10.26 -10.19 2.01
C GLU A 83 9.82 -9.11 1.01
N VAL A 84 8.52 -9.05 0.68
CA VAL A 84 7.95 -8.02 -0.21
C VAL A 84 8.13 -6.64 0.39
N ILE A 85 7.81 -6.48 1.69
CA ILE A 85 7.93 -5.20 2.40
C ILE A 85 9.39 -4.75 2.45
N ARG A 86 10.31 -5.58 2.94
CA ARG A 86 11.75 -5.23 3.01
C ARG A 86 12.32 -4.95 1.62
N GLY A 87 11.92 -5.74 0.62
CA GLY A 87 12.32 -5.53 -0.77
C GLY A 87 11.84 -4.18 -1.32
N ALA A 88 10.63 -3.75 -0.97
CA ALA A 88 10.09 -2.45 -1.36
C ALA A 88 10.90 -1.30 -0.75
N PHE A 89 11.19 -1.35 0.55
CA PHE A 89 12.02 -0.34 1.23
C PHE A 89 13.43 -0.24 0.63
N LYS A 90 14.02 -1.40 0.28
CA LYS A 90 15.31 -1.44 -0.42
C LYS A 90 15.24 -0.79 -1.80
N ARG A 91 14.21 -1.09 -2.59
CA ARG A 91 14.02 -0.51 -3.93
C ARG A 91 13.79 1.00 -3.90
N THR A 92 13.16 1.52 -2.86
CA THR A 92 12.97 2.97 -2.67
C THR A 92 14.20 3.70 -2.14
N GLY A 93 15.30 2.99 -1.85
CA GLY A 93 16.50 3.59 -1.25
C GLY A 93 16.31 4.10 0.18
N ILE A 94 15.22 3.73 0.85
CA ILE A 94 14.95 4.15 2.24
C ILE A 94 15.72 3.25 3.21
N HIS A 95 15.69 1.92 2.99
CA HIS A 95 16.40 0.99 3.86
C HIS A 95 16.91 -0.27 3.10
N PRO A 96 18.23 -0.51 3.05
CA PRO A 96 19.30 0.41 3.46
C PRO A 96 19.20 1.74 2.71
N PHE A 97 19.66 2.83 3.35
CA PHE A 97 19.64 4.13 2.70
C PHE A 97 20.52 4.09 1.45
N ASN A 98 19.95 4.45 0.31
CA ASN A 98 20.64 4.59 -0.96
C ASN A 98 20.19 5.91 -1.61
N PRO A 99 21.09 6.91 -1.73
CA PRO A 99 20.77 8.18 -2.34
C PRO A 99 20.83 8.16 -3.89
N ASP A 100 21.35 7.09 -4.49
CA ASP A 100 21.45 6.87 -5.95
C ASP A 100 20.20 6.17 -6.51
#